data_AF-A0A316NNR9-F1
#
_entry.id   AF-A0A316NNR9-F1
#
_cell.length_a   1.000
_cell.length_b   1.000
_cell.length_c   1.000
_cell.angle_alpha   90.00
_cell.angle_beta   90.00
_cell.angle_gamma   90.00
#
_symmetry.space_group_name_H-M   'P 1'
#
loop_
_entity.id
_entity.type
_entity.pdbx_description
1 polymer ?
#
loop_
_entity_poly.entity_id
_entity_poly.type
_entity_poly.pdbx_seq_one_letter_code
_entity_poly.pdbx_strand_id
1 'polypeptide(L)'
;MHSLEEVRAEYDRLDRLCGLDTSGIELKISKRAVKQLGSFRCPRRGGKDGLCITLSHLILEDDEQFWDTVRHEYARAAVYLLHPGERHGHDRVWKDMCRRIGCSPERLAPEKGQAAESRRAEAKYIIRCESCGRESRYMRRGKAVDLLLRGRGRALRCTGCGGSSFKLFVGK
;
A
#
# COMPACT_ATOMS: atom_id res chain seq x y z
N MET A 1 -4.85 24.79 -3.14
CA MET A 1 -5.07 23.45 -3.74
C MET A 1 -3.97 23.25 -4.75
N HIS A 2 -3.12 22.26 -4.52
CA HIS A 2 -1.98 22.04 -5.40
C HIS A 2 -2.38 21.51 -6.79
N SER A 3 -1.52 21.78 -7.75
CA SER A 3 -1.69 21.51 -9.18
C SER A 3 -0.59 20.60 -9.71
N LEU A 4 -0.83 20.01 -10.89
CA LEU A 4 0.20 19.23 -11.59
C LEU A 4 1.37 20.08 -12.11
N GLU A 5 1.16 21.37 -12.30
CA GLU A 5 2.21 22.31 -12.73
C GLU A 5 3.24 22.51 -11.61
N GLU A 6 2.77 22.66 -10.37
CA GLU A 6 3.62 22.73 -9.17
C GLU A 6 4.42 21.43 -8.97
N VAL A 7 3.78 20.27 -9.19
CA VAL A 7 4.46 18.97 -9.15
C VAL A 7 5.55 18.89 -10.21
N ARG A 8 5.26 19.33 -11.44
CA ARG A 8 6.24 19.33 -12.52
C ARG A 8 7.42 20.25 -12.22
N ALA A 9 7.16 21.46 -11.73
CA ALA A 9 8.22 22.40 -11.35
C ALA A 9 9.13 21.84 -10.24
N GLU A 10 8.57 21.15 -9.25
CA GLU A 10 9.36 20.47 -8.23
C GLU A 10 10.19 19.32 -8.82
N TYR A 11 9.63 18.54 -9.74
CA TYR A 11 10.37 17.47 -10.41
C TYR A 11 11.50 18.00 -11.27
N ASP A 12 11.30 19.11 -11.98
CA ASP A 12 12.36 19.77 -12.76
C ASP A 12 13.48 20.27 -11.84
N ARG A 13 13.15 20.76 -10.64
CA ARG A 13 14.15 21.13 -9.62
C ARG A 13 14.95 19.91 -9.16
N LEU A 14 14.28 18.79 -8.89
CA LEU A 14 14.92 17.56 -8.44
C LEU A 14 15.73 16.87 -9.56
N ASP A 15 15.29 16.98 -10.81
CA ASP A 15 15.98 16.48 -11.99
C ASP A 15 17.34 17.17 -12.14
N ARG A 16 17.39 18.49 -11.97
CA ARG A 16 18.65 19.25 -11.92
C ARG A 16 19.57 18.78 -10.78
N LEU A 17 19.00 18.46 -9.62
CA LEU A 17 19.76 17.97 -8.45
C LEU A 17 20.29 16.53 -8.66
N CYS A 18 19.52 15.69 -9.35
CA CYS A 18 19.80 14.27 -9.52
C CYS A 18 20.58 13.97 -10.80
N GLY A 19 20.60 14.88 -11.77
CA GLY A 19 21.12 14.63 -13.11
C GLY A 19 20.21 13.69 -13.91
N LEU A 20 18.89 13.88 -13.77
CA LEU A 20 17.86 13.04 -14.38
C LEU A 20 16.94 13.84 -15.30
N ASP A 21 16.16 13.13 -16.11
CA ASP A 21 15.05 13.69 -16.89
C ASP A 21 13.79 12.84 -16.66
N THR A 22 12.83 13.42 -15.95
CA THR A 22 11.51 12.82 -15.66
C THR A 22 10.38 13.45 -16.48
N SER A 23 10.69 14.30 -17.47
CA SER A 23 9.69 14.97 -18.31
C SER A 23 8.80 13.98 -19.07
N GLY A 24 9.35 12.83 -19.47
CA GLY A 24 8.63 11.75 -20.13
C GLY A 24 7.69 10.92 -19.23
N ILE A 25 7.66 11.17 -17.92
CA ILE A 25 6.76 10.49 -16.99
C ILE A 25 5.41 11.20 -16.97
N GLU A 26 4.34 10.47 -17.24
CA GLU A 26 2.98 11.01 -17.16
C GLU A 26 2.58 11.30 -15.71
N LEU A 27 1.99 12.47 -15.44
CA LEU A 27 1.48 12.86 -14.13
C LEU A 27 -0.04 12.93 -14.13
N LYS A 28 -0.68 12.35 -13.10
CA LYS A 28 -2.14 12.34 -12.96
C LYS A 28 -2.59 12.55 -11.52
N ILE A 29 -3.70 13.27 -11.36
CA ILE A 29 -4.48 13.29 -10.12
C ILE A 29 -5.65 12.32 -10.26
N SER A 30 -5.79 11.40 -9.31
CA SER A 30 -6.89 10.43 -9.26
C SER A 30 -7.92 10.81 -8.20
N LYS A 31 -9.14 11.09 -8.64
CA LYS A 31 -10.31 11.26 -7.76
C LYS A 31 -10.81 9.94 -7.14
N ARG A 32 -10.31 8.79 -7.61
CA ARG A 32 -10.75 7.45 -7.16
C ARG A 32 -9.73 6.75 -6.23
N ALA A 33 -8.50 7.24 -6.19
CA ALA A 33 -7.45 6.62 -5.38
C ALA A 33 -7.65 7.00 -3.91
N VAL A 34 -8.10 6.05 -3.09
CA VAL A 34 -8.36 6.26 -1.64
C VAL A 34 -7.55 5.32 -0.74
N LYS A 35 -6.82 4.37 -1.32
CA LYS A 35 -6.01 3.38 -0.57
C LYS A 35 -4.53 3.73 -0.49
N GLN A 36 -4.04 4.54 -1.41
CA GLN A 36 -2.65 4.99 -1.52
C GLN A 36 -2.69 6.46 -1.92
N LEU A 37 -1.83 7.26 -1.30
CA LEU A 37 -1.77 8.70 -1.54
C LEU A 37 -0.98 9.03 -2.82
N GLY A 38 -0.01 8.19 -3.17
CA GLY A 38 0.77 8.25 -4.41
C GLY A 38 1.05 6.85 -4.96
N SER A 39 1.38 6.80 -6.26
CA SER A 39 1.97 5.61 -6.87
C SER A 39 2.73 5.91 -8.16
N PHE A 40 3.94 5.39 -8.26
CA PHE A 40 4.71 5.26 -9.50
C PHE A 40 4.48 3.89 -10.16
N ARG A 41 4.24 3.90 -11.47
CA ARG A 41 4.08 2.72 -12.32
C ARG A 41 5.13 2.72 -13.43
N CYS A 42 5.87 1.62 -13.53
CA CYS A 42 6.75 1.32 -14.65
C CYS A 42 6.12 0.25 -15.58
N PRO A 43 6.50 0.21 -16.88
CA PRO A 43 6.04 -0.82 -17.80
C PRO A 43 6.33 -2.22 -17.26
N ARG A 44 5.39 -3.14 -17.51
CA ARG A 44 5.71 -4.58 -17.39
C ARG A 44 6.67 -4.95 -18.52
N ARG A 45 7.50 -5.97 -18.30
CA ARG A 45 8.40 -6.50 -19.33
C ARG A 45 7.60 -6.80 -20.62
N GLY A 46 7.94 -6.12 -21.73
CA GLY A 46 7.24 -6.26 -23.02
C GLY A 46 5.91 -5.50 -23.15
N GLY A 47 5.53 -4.68 -22.16
CA GLY A 47 4.34 -3.84 -22.21
C GLY A 47 4.57 -2.52 -22.97
N LYS A 48 3.48 -1.94 -23.49
CA LYS A 48 3.49 -0.64 -24.17
C LYS A 48 3.19 0.55 -23.23
N ASP A 49 2.90 0.27 -21.97
CA ASP A 49 2.54 1.30 -20.99
C ASP A 49 3.75 2.17 -20.63
N GLY A 50 3.60 3.49 -20.72
CA GLY A 50 4.62 4.45 -20.30
C GLY A 50 4.80 4.53 -18.78
N LEU A 51 5.81 5.28 -18.35
CA LEU A 51 6.00 5.64 -16.94
C LEU A 51 4.88 6.58 -16.49
N CYS A 52 4.29 6.32 -15.33
CA CYS A 52 3.18 7.11 -14.82
C CYS A 52 3.26 7.29 -13.30
N ILE A 53 3.10 8.52 -12.83
CA ILE A 53 2.91 8.85 -11.42
C ILE A 53 1.47 9.32 -11.22
N THR A 54 0.79 8.72 -10.26
CA THR A 54 -0.57 9.07 -9.88
C THR A 54 -0.60 9.55 -8.43
N LEU A 55 -1.16 10.74 -8.20
CA LEU A 55 -1.41 11.31 -6.88
C LEU A 55 -2.90 11.21 -6.54
N SER A 56 -3.24 10.97 -5.28
CA SER A 56 -4.61 10.98 -4.81
C SER A 56 -5.13 12.42 -4.68
N HIS A 57 -6.41 12.65 -4.99
CA HIS A 57 -7.03 13.94 -4.68
C HIS A 57 -7.09 14.26 -3.17
N LEU A 58 -6.95 13.25 -2.29
CA LEU A 58 -7.07 13.42 -0.84
C LEU A 58 -5.96 14.28 -0.22
N ILE A 59 -4.82 14.42 -0.91
CA ILE A 59 -3.66 15.16 -0.42
C ILE A 59 -3.58 16.58 -0.97
N LEU A 60 -4.52 17.03 -1.82
CA LEU A 60 -4.37 18.32 -2.53
C LEU A 60 -4.53 19.56 -1.64
N GLU A 61 -5.09 19.39 -0.45
CA GLU A 61 -5.36 20.45 0.53
C GLU A 61 -4.45 20.35 1.77
N ASP A 62 -3.64 19.29 1.87
CA ASP A 62 -2.69 19.07 2.96
C ASP A 62 -1.27 19.27 2.42
N ASP A 63 -0.71 20.47 2.63
CA ASP A 63 0.58 20.89 2.07
C ASP A 63 1.73 19.94 2.43
N GLU A 64 1.82 19.54 3.70
CA GLU A 64 2.90 18.68 4.18
C GLU A 64 2.77 17.28 3.56
N GLN A 65 1.58 16.70 3.64
CA GLN A 65 1.33 15.37 3.09
C GLN A 65 1.43 15.35 1.56
N PHE A 66 1.07 16.45 0.90
CA PHE A 66 1.20 16.63 -0.54
C PHE A 66 2.65 16.55 -0.97
N TRP A 67 3.48 17.45 -0.44
CA TRP A 67 4.88 17.55 -0.85
C TRP A 67 5.69 16.31 -0.47
N ASP A 68 5.39 15.69 0.68
CA ASP A 68 6.06 14.45 1.04
C ASP A 68 5.67 13.30 0.10
N THR A 69 4.40 13.19 -0.30
CA THR A 69 3.95 12.19 -1.29
C THR A 69 4.59 12.44 -2.66
N VAL A 70 4.59 13.69 -3.12
CA VAL A 70 5.18 14.08 -4.41
C VAL A 70 6.65 13.68 -4.47
N ARG A 71 7.44 14.02 -3.45
CA ARG A 71 8.87 13.67 -3.40
C ARG A 71 9.09 12.17 -3.23
N HIS A 72 8.23 11.47 -2.50
CA HIS A 72 8.26 10.00 -2.42
C HIS A 72 8.12 9.33 -3.78
N GLU A 73 7.14 9.77 -4.59
CA GLU A 73 6.93 9.21 -5.93
C GLU A 73 8.05 9.63 -6.90
N TYR A 74 8.62 10.82 -6.75
CA TYR A 74 9.85 11.18 -7.46
C TYR A 74 10.99 10.23 -7.13
N ALA A 75 11.27 9.96 -5.85
CA ALA A 75 12.33 9.06 -5.43
C ALA A 75 12.16 7.65 -6.04
N ARG A 76 10.90 7.19 -6.17
CA ARG A 76 10.58 5.92 -6.86
C ARG A 76 10.98 5.96 -8.33
N ALA A 77 10.60 7.01 -9.04
CA ALA A 77 10.96 7.19 -10.44
C ALA A 77 12.47 7.35 -10.65
N ALA A 78 13.12 8.18 -9.84
CA ALA A 78 14.55 8.45 -9.93
C ALA A 78 15.39 7.18 -9.75
N VAL A 79 15.07 6.37 -8.73
CA VAL A 79 15.74 5.08 -8.51
C VAL A 79 15.52 4.12 -9.68
N TYR A 80 14.31 4.07 -10.24
CA TYR A 80 14.03 3.25 -11.41
C TYR A 80 14.86 3.65 -12.64
N LEU A 81 15.03 4.95 -12.86
CA LEU A 81 15.81 5.48 -13.98
C LEU A 81 17.32 5.30 -13.80
N LEU A 82 17.83 5.44 -12.57
CA LEU A 82 19.26 5.27 -12.25
C LEU A 82 19.70 3.82 -12.20
N HIS A 83 18.79 2.89 -11.88
CA HIS A 83 19.08 1.46 -11.71
C HIS A 83 18.23 0.60 -12.66
N PRO A 84 18.41 0.75 -13.99
CA PRO A 84 17.58 0.07 -14.97
C PRO A 84 17.73 -1.45 -14.86
N GLY A 85 16.59 -2.14 -14.72
CA GLY A 85 16.53 -3.60 -14.60
C GLY A 85 16.57 -4.12 -13.16
N GLU A 86 16.92 -3.27 -12.19
CA GLU A 86 16.86 -3.61 -10.77
C GLU A 86 15.47 -3.34 -10.18
N ARG A 87 15.13 -4.08 -9.11
CA ARG A 87 13.85 -3.92 -8.40
C ARG A 87 14.09 -3.38 -7.01
N HIS A 88 14.04 -2.07 -6.87
CA HIS A 88 14.19 -1.41 -5.58
C HIS A 88 12.86 -1.19 -4.87
N GLY A 89 12.79 -1.69 -3.64
CA GLY A 89 11.70 -1.46 -2.70
C GLY A 89 11.88 -0.15 -1.95
N HIS A 90 11.41 -0.08 -0.70
CA HIS A 90 11.88 0.96 0.24
C HIS A 90 13.20 0.52 0.88
N ASP A 91 14.15 0.08 0.04
CA ASP A 91 15.45 -0.43 0.47
C ASP A 91 16.45 0.71 0.68
N ARG A 92 17.73 0.38 0.91
CA ARG A 92 18.76 1.38 1.15
C ARG A 92 18.90 2.35 -0.01
N VAL A 93 18.87 1.87 -1.25
CA VAL A 93 19.02 2.71 -2.46
C VAL A 93 17.91 3.75 -2.53
N TRP A 94 16.67 3.33 -2.29
CA TRP A 94 15.55 4.26 -2.27
C TRP A 94 15.61 5.24 -1.08
N LYS A 95 15.97 4.78 0.11
CA LYS A 95 16.12 5.66 1.29
C LYS A 95 17.23 6.70 1.09
N ASP A 96 18.32 6.33 0.44
CA ASP A 96 19.42 7.25 0.13
C ASP A 96 18.96 8.31 -0.89
N MET A 97 18.15 7.92 -1.88
CA MET A 97 17.50 8.88 -2.78
C MET A 97 16.57 9.84 -2.03
N CYS A 98 15.71 9.35 -1.12
CA CYS A 98 14.85 10.20 -0.30
C CYS A 98 15.64 11.27 0.45
N ARG A 99 16.74 10.87 1.11
CA ARG A 99 17.63 11.82 1.81
C ARG A 99 18.26 12.82 0.86
N ARG A 100 18.71 12.37 -0.33
CA ARG A 100 19.32 13.23 -1.34
C ARG A 100 18.37 14.32 -1.82
N ILE A 101 17.09 14.01 -2.02
CA ILE A 101 16.08 14.96 -2.50
C ILE A 101 15.39 15.75 -1.38
N GLY A 102 15.73 15.47 -0.12
CA GLY A 102 15.19 16.16 1.04
C GLY A 102 13.78 15.72 1.45
N CYS A 103 13.41 14.46 1.22
CA CYS A 103 12.18 13.88 1.76
C CYS A 103 12.45 12.79 2.80
N SER A 104 11.42 12.54 3.61
CA SER A 104 11.43 11.51 4.63
C SER A 104 11.68 10.12 4.03
N PRO A 105 12.68 9.34 4.51
CA PRO A 105 12.86 7.93 4.11
C PRO A 105 11.90 6.98 4.84
N GLU A 106 11.07 7.48 5.75
CA GLU A 106 10.01 6.75 6.43
C GLU A 106 8.83 6.54 5.47
N ARG A 107 8.17 5.39 5.56
CA ARG A 107 6.99 5.16 4.70
C ARG A 107 5.84 6.07 5.14
N LEU A 108 5.17 6.66 4.16
CA LEU A 108 3.89 7.34 4.31
C LEU A 108 2.71 6.46 4.77
N ALA A 109 2.84 5.14 4.65
CA ALA A 109 1.84 4.18 5.11
C ALA A 109 2.50 2.97 5.78
N PRO A 110 1.88 2.38 6.82
CA PRO A 110 2.43 1.22 7.51
C PRO A 110 2.69 0.06 6.54
N GLU A 111 3.73 -0.74 6.82
CA GLU A 111 4.11 -1.87 5.96
C GLU A 111 2.93 -2.80 5.72
N LYS A 112 2.87 -3.46 4.55
CA LYS A 112 1.79 -4.45 4.27
C LYS A 112 1.68 -5.51 5.38
N GLY A 113 2.78 -5.87 6.03
CA GLY A 113 2.81 -6.77 7.19
C GLY A 113 2.15 -6.14 8.42
N GLN A 114 2.57 -4.93 8.81
CA GLN A 114 1.99 -4.17 9.91
C GLN A 114 0.51 -3.84 9.67
N ALA A 115 0.12 -3.41 8.47
CA ALA A 115 -1.27 -3.18 8.11
C ALA A 115 -2.11 -4.47 8.10
N ALA A 116 -1.51 -5.62 7.76
CA ALA A 116 -2.17 -6.92 7.87
C ALA A 116 -2.30 -7.38 9.32
N GLU A 117 -1.32 -7.07 10.18
CA GLU A 117 -1.35 -7.33 11.62
C GLU A 117 -2.35 -6.42 12.34
N SER A 118 -2.37 -5.12 12.08
CA SER A 118 -3.37 -4.18 12.60
C SER A 118 -4.78 -4.61 12.15
N ARG A 119 -4.99 -4.91 10.87
CA ARG A 119 -6.28 -5.47 10.41
C ARG A 119 -6.62 -6.81 11.06
N ARG A 120 -5.62 -7.64 11.40
CA ARG A 120 -5.84 -8.89 12.14
C ARG A 120 -6.21 -8.61 13.60
N ALA A 121 -5.67 -7.57 14.20
CA ALA A 121 -5.98 -7.13 15.56
C ALA A 121 -7.40 -6.53 15.64
N GLU A 122 -7.84 -5.84 14.58
CA GLU A 122 -9.19 -5.28 14.45
C GLU A 122 -10.29 -6.31 14.11
N ALA A 123 -9.96 -7.60 14.06
CA ALA A 123 -10.92 -8.64 13.69
C ALA A 123 -12.04 -8.77 14.73
N LYS A 124 -13.25 -8.34 14.36
CA LYS A 124 -14.45 -8.46 15.21
C LYS A 124 -14.83 -9.89 15.56
N TYR A 125 -14.51 -10.87 14.72
CA TYR A 125 -14.87 -12.27 14.94
C TYR A 125 -13.65 -13.17 14.80
N ILE A 126 -13.37 -13.98 15.82
CA ILE A 126 -12.30 -14.99 15.81
C ILE A 126 -12.94 -16.36 15.96
N ILE A 127 -12.71 -17.24 14.98
CA ILE A 127 -13.14 -18.64 15.02
C ILE A 127 -11.91 -19.49 15.32
N ARG A 128 -11.91 -20.20 16.44
CA ARG A 128 -10.84 -21.13 16.83
C ARG A 128 -11.32 -22.57 16.67
N CYS A 129 -10.56 -23.38 15.95
CA CYS A 129 -10.78 -24.82 15.92
C CYS A 129 -10.41 -25.44 17.26
N GLU A 130 -11.32 -26.20 17.87
CA GLU A 130 -11.07 -26.81 19.18
C GLU A 130 -10.16 -28.04 19.09
N SER A 131 -10.04 -28.66 17.91
CA SER A 131 -9.23 -29.86 17.71
C SER A 131 -7.73 -29.56 17.54
N CYS A 132 -7.37 -28.45 16.89
CA CYS A 132 -5.96 -28.12 16.59
C CYS A 132 -5.54 -26.69 16.96
N GLY A 133 -6.44 -25.92 17.56
CA GLY A 133 -6.16 -24.54 18.00
C GLY A 133 -6.04 -23.50 16.88
N ARG A 134 -6.11 -23.89 15.60
CA ARG A 134 -6.01 -22.95 14.47
C ARG A 134 -7.10 -21.88 14.53
N GLU A 135 -6.71 -20.63 14.30
CA GLU A 135 -7.61 -19.48 14.29
C GLU A 135 -7.86 -18.92 12.89
N SER A 136 -9.11 -18.55 12.64
CA SER A 136 -9.56 -17.78 11.48
C SER A 136 -10.19 -16.47 11.96
N ARG A 137 -9.75 -15.34 11.39
CA ARG A 137 -10.16 -14.00 11.83
C ARG A 137 -10.99 -13.30 10.75
N TYR A 138 -12.08 -12.65 11.16
CA TYR A 138 -13.05 -12.03 10.26
C TYR A 138 -13.45 -10.64 10.76
N MET A 139 -13.47 -9.67 9.85
CA MET A 139 -13.92 -8.29 10.13
C MET A 139 -15.46 -8.16 10.17
N ARG A 140 -16.16 -9.05 9.48
CA ARG A 140 -17.62 -8.99 9.28
C ARG A 140 -18.28 -10.34 9.53
N ARG A 141 -19.59 -10.31 9.81
CA ARG A 141 -20.44 -11.51 9.95
C ARG A 141 -20.65 -12.17 8.58
N GLY A 142 -19.66 -12.96 8.15
CA GLY A 142 -19.74 -13.80 6.96
C GLY A 142 -20.37 -15.16 7.24
N LYS A 143 -20.44 -16.02 6.22
CA LYS A 143 -21.07 -17.35 6.28
C LYS A 143 -20.60 -18.22 7.46
N ALA A 144 -19.29 -18.27 7.72
CA ALA A 144 -18.74 -19.09 8.81
C ALA A 144 -19.15 -18.58 10.20
N VAL A 145 -19.07 -17.26 10.40
CA VAL A 145 -19.52 -16.61 11.65
C VAL A 145 -21.02 -16.80 11.84
N ASP A 146 -21.80 -16.59 10.79
CA ASP A 146 -23.26 -16.73 10.83
C ASP A 146 -23.71 -18.16 11.17
N LEU A 147 -23.06 -19.18 10.59
CA LEU A 147 -23.31 -20.57 10.93
C LEU A 147 -23.04 -20.87 12.40
N LEU A 148 -21.97 -20.33 12.98
CA LEU A 148 -21.67 -20.52 14.40
C LEU A 148 -22.68 -19.81 15.31
N LEU A 149 -23.05 -18.57 14.99
CA LEU A 149 -24.08 -17.83 15.73
C LEU A 149 -25.46 -18.52 15.68
N ARG A 150 -25.77 -19.21 14.58
CA ARG A 150 -27.02 -19.97 14.40
C ARG A 150 -26.96 -21.40 14.96
N GLY A 151 -25.89 -21.78 15.65
CA GLY A 151 -25.71 -23.14 16.19
C GLY A 151 -25.45 -24.23 15.12
N ARG A 152 -25.17 -23.83 13.87
CA ARG A 152 -24.91 -24.74 12.72
C ARG A 152 -23.42 -24.91 12.43
N GLY A 153 -22.57 -24.75 13.44
CA GLY A 153 -21.11 -24.81 13.32
C GLY A 153 -20.56 -26.13 12.77
N ARG A 154 -21.27 -27.25 12.96
CA ARG A 154 -20.87 -28.59 12.49
C ARG A 154 -20.73 -28.71 10.97
N ALA A 155 -21.29 -27.76 10.21
CA ALA A 155 -21.11 -27.69 8.75
C ALA A 155 -19.72 -27.16 8.35
N LEU A 156 -18.97 -26.58 9.28
CA LEU A 156 -17.61 -26.12 9.04
C LEU A 156 -16.60 -27.26 9.15
N ARG A 157 -15.47 -27.10 8.47
CA ARG A 157 -14.32 -28.00 8.52
C ARG A 157 -13.04 -27.19 8.65
N CYS A 158 -12.16 -27.64 9.53
CA CYS A 158 -10.90 -26.95 9.78
C CYS A 158 -9.95 -27.25 8.63
N THR A 159 -9.40 -26.22 7.99
CA THR A 159 -8.45 -26.39 6.89
C THR A 159 -7.10 -26.96 7.33
N GLY A 160 -6.83 -26.99 8.63
CA GLY A 160 -5.61 -27.57 9.19
C GLY A 160 -5.73 -29.05 9.52
N CYS A 161 -6.82 -29.46 10.19
CA CYS A 161 -6.97 -30.83 10.73
C CYS A 161 -8.26 -31.55 10.33
N GLY A 162 -9.14 -30.93 9.54
CA GLY A 162 -10.44 -31.49 9.17
C GLY A 162 -11.51 -31.50 10.27
N GLY A 163 -11.17 -31.12 11.51
CA GLY A 163 -12.11 -31.06 12.64
C GLY A 163 -13.33 -30.15 12.39
N SER A 164 -14.45 -30.47 13.04
CA SER A 164 -15.74 -29.78 12.86
C SER A 164 -16.24 -29.02 14.10
N SER A 165 -15.44 -28.98 15.17
CA SER A 165 -15.74 -28.23 16.40
C SER A 165 -14.98 -26.91 16.44
N PHE A 166 -15.71 -25.83 16.73
CA PHE A 166 -15.19 -24.47 16.69
C PHE A 166 -15.81 -23.61 17.79
N LYS A 167 -14.98 -22.76 18.36
CA LYS A 167 -15.38 -21.71 19.30
C LYS A 167 -15.33 -20.36 18.60
N LEU A 168 -16.42 -19.60 18.70
CA LEU A 168 -16.50 -18.22 18.21
C LEU A 168 -16.24 -17.25 19.36
N PHE A 169 -15.31 -16.33 19.15
CA PHE A 169 -15.08 -15.16 20.01
C PHE A 169 -15.49 -13.92 19.24
N VAL A 170 -16.22 -13.01 19.89
CA VAL A 170 -16.70 -11.76 19.29
C VAL A 170 -16.09 -10.60 20.07
N GLY A 171 -15.30 -9.78 19.38
CA GLY A 171 -14.79 -8.51 19.91
C GLY A 171 -15.92 -7.49 20.08
N LYS A 172 -15.75 -6.54 21.02
CA LYS A 172 -16.66 -5.42 21.21
C LYS A 172 -16.69 -4.53 19.97
#